data_AF-A0A1A0DD31-F1
#
_entry.id   AF-A0A1A0DD31-F1
#
_cell.length_a   1.000
_cell.length_b   1.000
_cell.length_c   1.000
_cell.angle_alpha   90.00
_cell.angle_beta   90.00
_cell.angle_gamma   90.00
#
_symmetry.space_group_name_H-M   'P 1'
#
loop_
_entity.id
_entity.type
_entity.pdbx_description
1 polymer ?
#
loop_
_entity_poly.entity_id
_entity_poly.type
_entity_poly.pdbx_seq_one_letter_code
_entity_poly.pdbx_strand_id
1 'polypeptide(L)'
;MDLGERIKRMDSWLLDEVCQPLADKLPERLTAFEVGMSCQLGSLLLSAVSIIAVFVVTGMNDFGNMIFNVLVWALCVTFFIGLGRLRVLVQPGKANPLRYMLISVRIISIPFTFYVIYQAITSPVTFSSAMWFNAFSNIVFVVGLYFISCQPRPPQRRAKEEIWGRVMAPEGSGL
;
A
#
# COMPACT_ATOMS: atom_id res chain seq x y z
N MET A 1 6.73 -10.51 26.83
CA MET A 1 6.26 -9.84 25.61
C MET A 1 7.40 -9.88 24.62
N ASP A 2 7.26 -10.69 23.56
CA ASP A 2 8.28 -10.82 22.53
C ASP A 2 8.36 -9.54 21.67
N LEU A 3 9.57 -9.17 21.21
CA LEU A 3 9.79 -7.95 20.41
C LEU A 3 8.94 -7.98 19.12
N GLY A 4 8.78 -9.16 18.52
CA GLY A 4 7.95 -9.34 17.33
C GLY A 4 6.47 -9.04 17.57
N GLU A 5 5.96 -9.32 18.77
CA GLU A 5 4.57 -9.07 19.14
C GLU A 5 4.30 -7.57 19.35
N ARG A 6 5.27 -6.83 19.89
CA ARG A 6 5.20 -5.37 20.00
C ARG A 6 5.20 -4.70 18.62
N ILE A 7 6.05 -5.15 17.70
CA ILE A 7 6.11 -4.62 16.33
C ILE A 7 4.79 -4.87 15.60
N LYS A 8 4.25 -6.09 15.68
CA LYS A 8 2.94 -6.42 15.09
C LYS A 8 1.81 -5.56 15.67
N ARG A 9 1.81 -5.34 16.99
CA ARG A 9 0.82 -4.47 17.66
C ARG A 9 0.94 -3.02 17.21
N MET A 10 2.16 -2.53 17.00
CA MET A 10 2.41 -1.17 16.50
C MET A 10 1.97 -1.02 15.04
N ASP A 11 2.24 -2.01 14.19
CA ASP A 11 1.75 -2.07 12.80
C ASP A 11 0.22 -2.10 12.73
N SER A 12 -0.43 -2.92 13.57
CA SER A 12 -1.89 -2.93 13.64
C SER A 12 -2.46 -1.61 14.13
N TRP A 13 -1.80 -0.97 15.11
CA TRP A 13 -2.23 0.34 15.60
C TRP A 13 -2.13 1.41 14.51
N LEU A 14 -1.06 1.44 13.72
CA LEU A 14 -0.92 2.37 12.61
C LEU A 14 -2.02 2.17 11.53
N LEU A 15 -2.35 0.90 11.25
CA LEU A 15 -3.45 0.56 10.34
C LEU A 15 -4.80 1.06 10.85
N ASP A 16 -5.13 0.77 12.11
CA ASP A 16 -6.45 1.03 12.66
C ASP A 16 -6.67 2.53 13.00
N GLU A 17 -5.63 3.22 13.47
CA GLU A 17 -5.77 4.61 13.94
C GLU A 17 -5.49 5.66 12.85
N VAL A 18 -4.69 5.33 11.82
CA VAL A 18 -4.30 6.29 10.77
C VAL A 18 -4.90 5.91 9.42
N CYS A 19 -4.68 4.67 8.98
CA CYS A 19 -5.04 4.27 7.63
C CYS A 19 -6.54 3.98 7.46
N GLN A 20 -7.18 3.34 8.44
CA GLN A 20 -8.63 3.11 8.43
C GLN A 20 -9.46 4.40 8.42
N PRO A 21 -9.21 5.43 9.26
CA PRO A 21 -9.99 6.66 9.19
C PRO A 21 -9.75 7.46 7.91
N LEU A 22 -8.54 7.40 7.32
CA LEU A 22 -8.33 7.93 5.98
C LEU A 22 -9.15 7.13 4.95
N ALA A 23 -9.06 5.80 4.99
CA ALA A 23 -9.83 4.88 4.15
C ALA A 23 -11.34 5.10 4.29
N ASP A 24 -11.84 5.54 5.44
CA ASP A 24 -13.23 5.86 5.75
C ASP A 24 -13.69 7.26 5.33
N LYS A 25 -12.76 8.15 4.98
CA LYS A 25 -13.04 9.48 4.40
C LYS A 25 -12.98 9.53 2.87
N LEU A 26 -12.43 8.51 2.21
CA LEU A 26 -12.42 8.41 0.74
C LEU A 26 -13.83 8.43 0.09
N PRO A 27 -13.99 8.98 -1.12
CA PRO A 27 -15.27 9.00 -1.82
C PRO A 27 -15.75 7.58 -2.15
N GLU A 28 -17.07 7.35 -2.19
CA GLU A 28 -17.68 6.02 -2.44
C GLU A 28 -17.20 5.34 -3.74
N ARG A 29 -16.66 6.11 -4.68
CA ARG A 29 -16.14 5.60 -5.96
C ARG A 29 -14.72 5.03 -5.88
N LEU A 30 -13.96 5.35 -4.84
CA LEU A 30 -12.57 4.93 -4.69
C LEU A 30 -12.44 4.00 -3.48
N THR A 31 -12.19 2.72 -3.76
CA THR A 31 -11.88 1.76 -2.70
C THR A 31 -10.47 1.99 -2.16
N ALA A 32 -10.24 1.75 -0.87
CA ALA A 32 -8.91 1.84 -0.27
C ALA A 32 -7.87 0.97 -1.02
N PHE A 33 -8.32 -0.17 -1.56
CA PHE A 33 -7.51 -1.04 -2.41
C PHE A 33 -7.07 -0.35 -3.71
N GLU A 34 -7.97 0.34 -4.42
CA GLU A 34 -7.63 1.06 -5.65
C GLU A 34 -6.65 2.19 -5.40
N VAL A 35 -6.83 2.94 -4.32
CA VAL A 35 -5.90 4.01 -3.94
C VAL A 35 -4.53 3.44 -3.57
N GLY A 36 -4.50 2.35 -2.82
CA GLY A 36 -3.25 1.66 -2.51
C GLY A 36 -2.55 1.13 -3.77
N MET A 37 -3.30 0.61 -4.75
CA MET A 37 -2.77 0.21 -6.06
C MET A 37 -2.26 1.40 -6.88
N SER A 38 -2.95 2.54 -6.85
CA SER A 38 -2.46 3.77 -7.50
C SER A 38 -1.17 4.27 -6.87
N CYS A 39 -1.05 4.22 -5.53
CA CYS A 39 0.20 4.52 -4.83
C CYS A 39 1.32 3.55 -5.24
N GLN A 40 1.04 2.25 -5.30
CA GLN A 40 2.00 1.25 -5.75
C GLN A 40 2.50 1.51 -7.18
N LEU A 41 1.60 1.86 -8.10
CA LEU A 41 1.97 2.24 -9.45
C LEU A 41 2.79 3.55 -9.48
N GLY A 42 2.39 4.55 -8.69
CA GLY A 42 3.15 5.80 -8.55
C GLY A 42 4.56 5.57 -8.04
N SER A 43 4.73 4.70 -7.04
CA SER A 43 6.03 4.26 -6.54
C SER A 43 6.89 3.60 -7.63
N LEU A 44 6.31 2.70 -8.44
CA LEU A 44 7.01 2.04 -9.54
C LEU A 44 7.49 3.03 -10.62
N LEU A 45 6.69 4.04 -10.92
CA LEU A 45 7.07 5.07 -11.89
C LEU A 45 8.18 5.98 -11.33
N LEU A 46 8.05 6.41 -10.08
CA LEU A 46 9.06 7.24 -9.42
C LEU A 46 10.40 6.52 -9.29
N SER A 47 10.39 5.22 -8.97
CA SER A 47 11.62 4.42 -8.92
C SER A 47 12.23 4.22 -10.31
N ALA A 48 11.42 4.00 -11.35
CA ALA A 48 11.92 3.95 -12.74
C ALA A 48 12.60 5.26 -13.15
N VAL A 49 11.98 6.41 -12.83
CA VAL A 49 12.56 7.73 -13.12
C VAL A 49 13.87 7.93 -12.36
N SER A 50 13.95 7.51 -11.09
CA SER A 50 15.20 7.56 -10.32
C SER A 50 16.30 6.72 -10.98
N ILE A 51 16.00 5.51 -11.44
CA ILE A 51 16.99 4.63 -12.09
C ILE A 51 17.49 5.26 -13.38
N ILE A 52 16.58 5.80 -14.21
CA ILE A 52 16.92 6.50 -15.45
C ILE A 52 17.79 7.73 -15.15
N ALA A 53 17.46 8.51 -14.11
CA ALA A 53 18.24 9.68 -13.72
C ALA A 53 19.68 9.30 -13.33
N VAL A 54 19.86 8.25 -12.52
CA VAL A 54 21.19 7.75 -12.17
C VAL A 54 21.92 7.26 -13.43
N PHE A 55 21.24 6.56 -14.34
CA PHE A 55 21.84 6.10 -15.59
C PHE A 55 22.38 7.25 -16.46
N VAL A 56 21.60 8.31 -16.62
CA VAL A 56 22.00 9.49 -17.39
C VAL A 56 23.20 10.21 -16.75
N VAL A 57 23.24 10.29 -15.41
CA VAL A 57 24.31 11.00 -14.69
C VAL A 57 25.62 10.22 -14.64
N THR A 58 25.56 8.90 -14.45
CA THR A 58 26.76 8.06 -14.23
C THR A 58 27.40 7.59 -15.54
N GLY A 59 26.63 7.60 -16.63
CA GLY A 59 26.99 6.93 -17.87
C GLY A 59 27.05 5.40 -17.71
N MET A 60 27.31 4.66 -18.79
CA MET A 60 27.38 3.18 -18.79
C MET A 60 28.55 2.58 -17.98
N ASN A 61 29.20 3.36 -17.12
CA ASN A 61 30.42 2.97 -16.42
C ASN A 61 30.21 1.96 -15.28
N ASP A 62 28.97 1.75 -14.82
CA ASP A 62 28.67 0.87 -13.69
C ASP A 62 27.49 -0.08 -13.96
N PHE A 63 27.72 -1.01 -14.89
CA PHE A 63 26.70 -1.94 -15.41
C PHE A 63 26.16 -2.92 -14.34
N GLY A 64 26.98 -3.29 -13.35
CA GLY A 64 26.59 -4.22 -12.28
C GLY A 64 25.52 -3.62 -11.37
N ASN A 65 25.74 -2.39 -10.89
CA ASN A 65 24.76 -1.65 -10.11
C ASN A 65 23.49 -1.36 -10.91
N MET A 66 23.62 -1.11 -12.22
CA MET A 66 22.48 -0.91 -13.10
C MET A 66 21.58 -2.15 -13.19
N ILE A 67 22.16 -3.34 -13.47
CA ILE A 67 21.40 -4.59 -13.54
C ILE A 67 20.70 -4.86 -12.21
N PHE A 68 21.40 -4.68 -11.09
CA PHE A 68 20.82 -4.90 -9.77
C PHE A 68 19.59 -4.01 -9.52
N ASN A 69 19.68 -2.71 -9.82
CA ASN A 69 18.55 -1.79 -9.68
C ASN A 69 17.38 -2.15 -10.60
N VAL A 70 17.64 -2.56 -11.84
CA VAL A 70 16.59 -3.00 -12.78
C VAL A 70 15.92 -4.30 -12.32
N LEU A 71 16.68 -5.25 -11.77
CA LEU A 71 16.14 -6.49 -11.22
C LEU A 71 15.26 -6.24 -9.99
N VAL A 72 15.69 -5.34 -9.08
CA VAL A 72 14.88 -4.92 -7.94
C VAL A 72 13.60 -4.25 -8.42
N TRP A 73 13.68 -3.37 -9.41
CA TRP A 73 12.50 -2.75 -10.00
C TRP A 73 11.55 -3.78 -10.64
N ALA A 74 12.09 -4.75 -11.38
CA ALA A 74 11.30 -5.84 -11.95
C ALA A 74 10.62 -6.71 -10.88
N LEU A 75 11.28 -6.95 -9.74
CA LEU A 75 10.68 -7.60 -8.58
C LEU A 75 9.49 -6.78 -8.06
N CYS A 76 9.62 -5.47 -7.94
CA CYS A 76 8.51 -4.60 -7.54
C CYS A 76 7.35 -4.63 -8.56
N VAL A 77 7.65 -4.68 -9.86
CA VAL A 77 6.62 -4.82 -10.91
C VAL A 77 5.87 -6.15 -10.79
N THR A 78 6.59 -7.26 -10.62
CA THR A 78 5.94 -8.57 -10.42
C THR A 78 5.10 -8.60 -9.14
N PHE A 79 5.57 -7.96 -8.07
CA PHE A 79 4.80 -7.79 -6.85
C PHE A 79 3.51 -6.99 -7.06
N PHE A 80 3.56 -5.87 -7.80
CA PHE A 80 2.40 -5.08 -8.17
C PHE A 80 1.36 -5.89 -8.97
N ILE A 81 1.82 -6.66 -9.97
CA ILE A 81 0.94 -7.55 -10.75
C ILE A 81 0.33 -8.62 -9.84
N GLY A 82 1.11 -9.17 -8.91
CA GLY A 82 0.66 -10.13 -7.90
C GLY A 82 -0.46 -9.55 -7.04
N LEU A 83 -0.27 -8.36 -6.48
CA LEU A 83 -1.31 -7.65 -5.71
C LEU A 83 -2.56 -7.40 -6.54
N GLY A 84 -2.40 -6.98 -7.80
CA GLY A 84 -3.51 -6.79 -8.74
C GLY A 84 -4.34 -8.07 -8.95
N ARG A 85 -3.70 -9.24 -9.02
CA ARG A 85 -4.41 -10.53 -9.11
C ARG A 85 -5.13 -10.89 -7.82
N LEU A 86 -4.56 -10.55 -6.67
CA LEU A 86 -5.17 -10.79 -5.36
C LEU A 86 -6.36 -9.86 -5.05
N ARG A 87 -6.64 -8.87 -5.90
CA ARG A 87 -7.84 -8.00 -5.81
C ARG A 87 -9.13 -8.81 -5.64
N VAL A 88 -9.23 -9.97 -6.29
CA VAL A 88 -10.43 -10.84 -6.25
C VAL A 88 -10.72 -11.38 -4.84
N LEU A 89 -9.70 -11.46 -3.97
CA LEU A 89 -9.84 -11.92 -2.59
C LEU A 89 -10.43 -10.84 -1.67
N VAL A 90 -10.36 -9.58 -2.05
CA VAL A 90 -10.90 -8.47 -1.26
C VAL A 90 -12.38 -8.31 -1.58
N GLN A 91 -13.23 -9.00 -0.82
CA GLN A 91 -14.68 -8.93 -0.97
C GLN A 91 -15.29 -7.91 0.00
N PRO A 92 -16.24 -7.06 -0.45
CA PRO A 92 -16.95 -6.14 0.43
C PRO A 92 -17.76 -6.93 1.47
N GLY A 93 -17.65 -6.55 2.75
CA GLY A 93 -18.34 -7.21 3.85
C GLY A 93 -17.62 -8.42 4.46
N LYS A 94 -16.43 -8.79 3.98
CA LYS A 94 -15.56 -9.80 4.60
C LYS A 94 -14.25 -9.17 5.08
N ALA A 95 -13.63 -9.76 6.09
CA ALA A 95 -12.32 -9.34 6.56
C ALA A 95 -11.29 -9.44 5.43
N ASN A 96 -10.40 -8.43 5.31
CA ASN A 96 -9.38 -8.40 4.27
C ASN A 96 -8.28 -9.45 4.55
N PRO A 97 -8.13 -10.51 3.73
CA PRO A 97 -7.08 -11.51 3.93
C PRO A 97 -5.68 -10.95 3.68
N LEU A 98 -5.55 -9.88 2.89
CA LEU A 98 -4.27 -9.24 2.59
C LEU A 98 -3.66 -8.58 3.83
N ARG A 99 -4.48 -8.20 4.82
CA ARG A 99 -3.99 -7.61 6.07
C ARG A 99 -3.00 -8.54 6.78
N TYR A 100 -3.27 -9.85 6.77
CA TYR A 100 -2.41 -10.87 7.37
C TYR A 100 -1.31 -11.33 6.42
N MET A 101 -1.64 -11.50 5.14
CA MET A 101 -0.68 -11.98 4.14
C MET A 101 0.49 -11.00 3.94
N LEU A 102 0.23 -9.69 4.01
CA LEU A 102 1.21 -8.64 3.79
C LEU A 102 1.92 -8.17 5.07
N ILE A 103 1.64 -8.76 6.23
CA ILE A 103 2.21 -8.29 7.51
C ILE A 103 3.74 -8.30 7.49
N SER A 104 4.36 -9.36 6.97
CA SER A 104 5.82 -9.47 6.88
C SER A 104 6.38 -8.41 5.93
N VAL A 105 5.71 -8.18 4.80
CA VAL A 105 6.14 -7.19 3.81
C VAL A 105 6.04 -5.78 4.37
N ARG A 106 4.98 -5.43 5.11
CA ARG A 106 4.84 -4.14 5.79
C ARG A 106 5.93 -3.92 6.85
N ILE A 107 6.19 -4.93 7.67
CA ILE A 107 7.20 -4.83 8.74
C ILE A 107 8.60 -4.65 8.15
N ILE A 108 8.92 -5.31 7.03
CA ILE A 108 10.23 -5.20 6.37
C ILE A 108 10.36 -3.89 5.57
N SER A 109 9.27 -3.40 4.98
CA SER A 109 9.31 -2.20 4.14
C SER A 109 9.53 -0.91 4.93
N ILE A 110 9.15 -0.86 6.21
CA ILE A 110 9.45 0.27 7.11
C ILE A 110 10.97 0.52 7.28
N PRO A 111 11.76 -0.43 7.83
CA PRO A 111 13.20 -0.22 8.00
C PRO A 111 13.91 -0.03 6.67
N PHE A 112 13.44 -0.68 5.60
CA PHE A 112 13.96 -0.47 4.26
C PHE A 112 13.76 0.99 3.80
N THR A 113 12.58 1.56 4.04
CA THR A 113 12.31 2.97 3.73
C THR A 113 13.20 3.91 4.52
N PHE A 114 13.42 3.66 5.81
CA PHE A 114 14.36 4.43 6.62
C PHE A 114 15.80 4.34 6.07
N TYR A 115 16.22 3.16 5.64
CA TYR A 115 17.52 2.95 5.03
C TYR A 115 17.70 3.74 3.72
N VAL A 116 16.67 3.76 2.85
CA VAL A 116 16.71 4.54 1.60
C VAL A 116 16.71 6.05 1.88
N ILE A 117 15.97 6.52 2.89
CA ILE A 117 16.00 7.93 3.32
C ILE A 117 17.40 8.28 3.84
N TYR A 118 18.00 7.43 4.67
CA TYR A 118 19.37 7.62 5.15
C TYR A 118 20.35 7.73 3.97
N GLN A 119 20.26 6.83 2.99
CA GLN A 119 21.07 6.91 1.78
C GLN A 119 20.85 8.22 1.01
N ALA A 120 19.62 8.71 0.89
CA ALA A 120 19.34 9.97 0.21
C ALA A 120 19.99 11.18 0.90
N ILE A 121 20.08 11.15 2.23
CA ILE A 121 20.74 12.20 3.04
C ILE A 121 22.26 12.13 2.91
N THR A 122 22.84 10.93 2.88
CA THR A 122 24.30 10.74 2.83
C THR A 122 24.88 10.72 1.41
N SER A 123 24.03 10.79 0.38
CA SER A 123 24.47 10.68 -1.01
C SER A 123 25.15 11.96 -1.51
N PRO A 124 26.12 11.83 -2.45
CA PRO A 124 26.73 12.98 -3.09
C PRO A 124 25.69 13.89 -3.76
N VAL A 125 25.92 15.21 -3.73
CA VAL A 125 25.03 16.23 -4.32
C VAL A 125 24.65 15.96 -5.77
N THR A 126 25.55 15.33 -6.54
CA THR A 126 25.32 14.96 -7.95
C THR A 126 24.16 13.98 -8.14
N PHE A 127 23.90 13.12 -7.15
CA PHE A 127 22.84 12.10 -7.20
C PHE A 127 21.66 12.42 -6.28
N SER A 128 21.72 13.54 -5.57
CA SER A 128 20.76 13.87 -4.50
C SER A 128 19.31 13.87 -5.02
N SER A 129 19.05 14.47 -6.18
CA SER A 129 17.70 14.52 -6.77
C SER A 129 17.14 13.12 -7.06
N ALA A 130 17.91 12.25 -7.70
CA ALA A 130 17.51 10.88 -8.00
C ALA A 130 17.25 10.08 -6.71
N MET A 131 18.14 10.20 -5.72
CA MET A 131 18.00 9.49 -4.44
C MET A 131 16.78 9.97 -3.65
N TRP A 132 16.42 11.25 -3.72
CA TRP A 132 15.18 11.77 -3.16
C TRP A 132 13.93 11.24 -3.88
N PHE A 133 13.95 11.10 -5.21
CA PHE A 133 12.88 10.44 -5.94
C PHE A 133 12.72 8.97 -5.52
N ASN A 134 13.83 8.26 -5.30
CA ASN A 134 13.80 6.89 -4.80
C ASN A 134 13.26 6.80 -3.36
N ALA A 135 13.69 7.70 -2.47
CA ALA A 135 13.18 7.76 -1.10
C ALA A 135 11.68 8.04 -1.07
N PHE A 136 11.22 9.00 -1.88
CA PHE A 136 9.80 9.31 -2.01
C PHE A 136 9.01 8.13 -2.59
N SER A 137 9.55 7.44 -3.60
CA SER A 137 8.98 6.20 -4.14
C SER A 137 8.77 5.13 -3.06
N ASN A 138 9.74 4.93 -2.16
CA ASN A 138 9.65 3.95 -1.07
C ASN A 138 8.60 4.36 -0.01
N ILE A 139 8.50 5.64 0.32
CA ILE A 139 7.45 6.14 1.22
C ILE A 139 6.07 5.86 0.60
N VAL A 140 5.87 6.20 -0.67
CA VAL A 140 4.61 5.97 -1.38
C VAL A 140 4.30 4.48 -1.50
N PHE A 141 5.33 3.62 -1.65
CA PHE A 141 5.18 2.16 -1.64
C PHE A 141 4.60 1.67 -0.30
N VAL A 142 5.21 2.09 0.82
CA VAL A 142 4.75 1.72 2.16
C VAL A 142 3.31 2.19 2.37
N VAL A 143 3.02 3.46 2.08
CA VAL A 143 1.67 4.02 2.17
C VAL A 143 0.68 3.20 1.34
N GLY A 144 1.04 2.84 0.11
CA GLY A 144 0.22 1.99 -0.76
C GLY A 144 -0.07 0.61 -0.14
N LEU A 145 0.93 -0.03 0.47
CA LEU A 145 0.75 -1.32 1.18
C LEU A 145 -0.21 -1.20 2.36
N TYR A 146 -0.12 -0.12 3.13
CA TYR A 146 -1.03 0.15 4.25
C TYR A 146 -2.47 0.33 3.77
N PHE A 147 -2.69 1.07 2.68
CA PHE A 147 -4.02 1.23 2.08
C PHE A 147 -4.60 -0.09 1.53
N ILE A 148 -3.80 -0.91 0.86
CA ILE A 148 -4.23 -2.24 0.36
C ILE A 148 -4.62 -3.17 1.53
N SER A 149 -3.99 -2.97 2.69
CA SER A 149 -4.21 -3.76 3.89
C SER A 149 -5.41 -3.29 4.73
N CYS A 150 -5.97 -2.13 4.44
CA CYS A 150 -7.14 -1.61 5.14
C CYS A 150 -8.35 -2.54 4.94
N GLN A 151 -9.26 -2.57 5.91
CA GLN A 151 -10.49 -3.33 5.75
C GLN A 151 -11.41 -2.66 4.72
N PRO A 152 -12.09 -3.44 3.85
CA PRO A 152 -13.11 -2.89 2.98
C PRO A 152 -14.27 -2.36 3.83
N ARG A 153 -14.76 -1.16 3.49
CA ARG A 153 -15.85 -0.51 4.23
C ARG A 153 -17.06 -1.43 4.38
N PRO A 154 -17.71 -1.46 5.55
CA PRO A 154 -18.97 -2.16 5.70
C PRO A 154 -20.03 -1.52 4.77
N PRO A 155 -20.83 -2.31 4.03
CA PRO A 155 -21.84 -1.78 3.13
C PRO A 155 -22.99 -1.14 3.94
N GLN A 156 -22.89 0.17 4.20
CA GLN A 156 -23.93 0.92 4.93
C GLN A 156 -25.30 0.91 4.24
N ARG A 157 -25.35 0.60 2.94
CA ARG A 157 -26.60 0.61 2.15
C ARG A 157 -27.57 -0.53 2.46
N ARG A 158 -27.11 -1.72 2.89
CA ARG A 158 -28.03 -2.85 3.18
C ARG A 158 -28.65 -2.80 4.57
N ALA A 159 -27.98 -2.21 5.56
CA ALA A 159 -28.58 -2.04 6.88
C ALA A 159 -29.81 -1.11 6.81
N LYS A 160 -29.76 -0.09 5.96
CA LYS A 160 -30.90 0.82 5.74
C LYS A 160 -32.05 0.16 4.97
N GLU A 161 -31.75 -0.69 3.99
CA GLU A 161 -32.76 -1.45 3.23
C GLU A 161 -33.39 -2.59 4.04
N GLU A 162 -32.63 -3.30 4.89
CA GLU A 162 -33.18 -4.34 5.78
C GLU A 162 -34.02 -3.74 6.92
N ILE A 163 -33.62 -2.59 7.47
CA ILE A 163 -34.43 -1.87 8.47
C ILE A 163 -35.71 -1.34 7.79
N TRP A 164 -35.62 -0.77 6.59
CA TRP A 164 -36.81 -0.30 5.86
C TRP A 164 -37.73 -1.45 5.44
N GLY A 165 -37.18 -2.60 5.04
CA GLY A 165 -37.95 -3.81 4.72
C GLY A 165 -38.65 -4.43 5.92
N ARG A 166 -38.06 -4.35 7.13
CA ARG A 166 -38.74 -4.76 8.38
C ARG A 166 -39.78 -3.76 8.87
N VAL A 167 -39.58 -2.47 8.63
CA VAL A 167 -40.54 -1.42 9.00
C VAL A 167 -41.77 -1.39 8.07
N MET A 168 -41.62 -1.83 6.81
CA MET A 168 -42.68 -1.86 5.80
C MET A 168 -43.46 -3.19 5.73
N ALA A 169 -43.14 -4.19 6.55
CA ALA A 169 -43.98 -5.38 6.70
C ALA A 169 -45.01 -5.10 7.81
N PRO A 170 -46.28 -4.77 7.48
CA PRO A 170 -47.28 -4.56 8.50
C PRO A 170 -47.62 -5.93 9.09
N GLU A 171 -47.56 -6.05 10.42
CA GLU A 171 -48.41 -6.99 11.14
C GLU A 171 -49.86 -6.75 10.70
N GLY A 172 -50.47 -7.68 9.96
CA GLY A 172 -51.87 -7.50 9.59
C GLY A 172 -52.43 -8.39 8.48
N SER A 173 -52.48 -9.70 8.72
CA SER A 173 -53.65 -10.51 8.31
C SER A 173 -53.67 -11.81 9.12
N GLY A 174 -53.99 -11.67 10.41
CA GLY A 174 -54.64 -12.75 11.15
C GLY A 174 -56.14 -12.69 10.88
N LEU A 175 -56.75 -13.88 10.85
CA LEU A 175 -58.14 -14.26 10.56
C LEU A 175 -58.44 -14.58 9.10
#